data_AF-A0A2M7A639-F1
#
_entry.id   AF-A0A2M7A639-F1
#
_cell.length_a   1.000
_cell.length_b   1.000
_cell.length_c   1.000
_cell.angle_alpha   90.00
_cell.angle_beta   90.00
_cell.angle_gamma   90.00
#
_symmetry.space_group_name_H-M   'P 1'
#
loop_
_entity.id
_entity.type
_entity.pdbx_description
1 polymer ?
#
loop_
_entity_poly.entity_id
_entity_poly.type
_entity_poly.pdbx_seq_one_letter_code
_entity_poly.pdbx_strand_id
1 'polypeptide(L)'
;VIAVESRFKPQAVSRKGAMGLGQLMPATAKGLGISRVTFHPVYNIYGTVKTLRGLLDYWSYLGYPNQFYYALASYNAGIGAVKKYGGIPPYKETQNYVVKVTNLYRSLAPDMFGVGSGK
;
A
#
# COMPACT_ATOMS: atom_id res chain seq x y z
N VAL A 1 3.80 4.43 -1.39
CA VAL A 1 2.37 4.15 -1.65
C VAL A 1 1.67 5.34 -2.30
N ILE A 2 1.41 6.45 -1.59
CA ILE A 2 0.65 7.62 -2.11
C ILE A 2 1.12 8.10 -3.50
N ALA A 3 2.42 8.28 -3.70
CA ALA A 3 2.98 8.71 -4.98
C ALA A 3 2.67 7.73 -6.13
N VAL A 4 2.66 6.42 -5.86
CA VAL A 4 2.38 5.36 -6.84
C VAL A 4 0.88 5.23 -7.09
N GLU A 5 0.06 5.38 -6.06
CA GLU A 5 -1.40 5.25 -6.13
C GLU A 5 -2.06 6.39 -6.89
N SER A 6 -1.73 7.64 -6.56
CA SER A 6 -2.47 8.80 -7.05
C SER A 6 -1.60 9.88 -7.68
N ARG A 7 -0.26 9.74 -7.61
CA ARG A 7 0.68 10.83 -7.95
C ARG A 7 0.34 12.11 -7.17
N PHE A 8 -0.05 11.94 -5.90
CA PHE A 8 -0.47 13.00 -4.98
C PHE A 8 -1.74 13.77 -5.39
N LYS A 9 -2.61 13.16 -6.21
CA LYS A 9 -3.89 13.77 -6.61
C LYS A 9 -5.01 13.36 -5.63
N PRO A 10 -5.50 14.26 -4.76
CA PRO A 10 -6.46 13.90 -3.71
C PRO A 10 -7.85 13.53 -4.24
N GLN A 11 -8.19 13.94 -5.46
CA GLN A 11 -9.46 13.63 -6.12
C GLN A 11 -9.35 12.48 -7.12
N ALA A 12 -8.26 11.70 -7.10
CA ALA A 12 -8.09 10.59 -8.02
C ALA A 12 -9.12 9.47 -7.77
N VAL A 13 -9.70 8.95 -8.87
CA VAL A 13 -10.58 7.79 -8.86
C VAL A 13 -10.09 6.79 -9.91
N SER A 14 -9.85 5.55 -9.51
CA SER A 14 -9.47 4.49 -10.46
C SER A 14 -10.68 3.97 -11.23
N ARG A 15 -10.44 3.26 -12.34
CA ARG A 15 -11.51 2.56 -13.09
C ARG A 15 -12.28 1.54 -12.24
N LYS A 16 -11.66 1.02 -11.18
CA LYS A 16 -12.27 0.06 -10.23
C LYS A 16 -12.98 0.76 -9.07
N GLY A 17 -12.99 2.10 -9.03
CA GLY A 17 -13.63 2.90 -7.99
C GLY A 17 -12.77 3.15 -6.74
N ALA A 18 -11.46 2.95 -6.81
CA ALA A 18 -10.55 3.26 -5.72
C ALA A 18 -10.40 4.79 -5.57
N MET A 19 -10.40 5.32 -4.34
CA MET A 19 -10.60 6.75 -4.08
C MET A 19 -9.45 7.43 -3.33
N GLY A 20 -9.07 8.61 -3.80
CA GLY A 20 -8.20 9.56 -3.10
C GLY A 20 -6.72 9.20 -3.12
N LEU A 21 -5.94 9.84 -2.23
CA LEU A 21 -4.47 9.80 -2.26
C LEU A 21 -3.84 8.39 -2.21
N GLY A 22 -4.39 7.50 -1.39
CA GLY A 22 -3.98 6.11 -1.30
C GLY A 22 -4.89 5.14 -2.05
N GLN A 23 -5.85 5.63 -2.84
CA GLN A 23 -6.74 4.80 -3.63
C GLN A 23 -7.45 3.72 -2.78
N LEU A 24 -8.13 4.15 -1.72
CA LEU A 24 -8.90 3.25 -0.87
C LEU A 24 -10.15 2.77 -1.60
N MET A 25 -10.39 1.46 -1.61
CA MET A 25 -11.64 0.91 -2.12
C MET A 25 -12.82 1.33 -1.24
N PRO A 26 -14.04 1.51 -1.79
CA PRO A 26 -15.21 1.94 -1.01
C PRO A 26 -15.50 1.06 0.21
N ALA A 27 -15.31 -0.26 0.08
CA ALA A 27 -15.47 -1.21 1.19
C ALA A 27 -14.45 -0.96 2.33
N THR A 28 -13.20 -0.66 1.98
CA THR A 28 -12.15 -0.31 2.95
C THR A 28 -12.47 1.01 3.65
N ALA A 29 -12.88 2.03 2.90
CA ALA A 29 -13.30 3.32 3.46
C ALA A 29 -14.49 3.18 4.42
N LYS A 30 -15.45 2.30 4.08
CA LYS A 30 -16.59 1.95 4.96
C LYS A 30 -16.14 1.26 6.24
N GLY A 31 -15.27 0.25 6.15
CA GLY A 31 -14.73 -0.44 7.32
C GLY A 31 -13.92 0.46 8.25
N LEU A 32 -13.35 1.55 7.72
CA LEU A 32 -12.62 2.56 8.47
C LEU A 32 -13.49 3.72 9.00
N GLY A 33 -14.79 3.76 8.66
CA GLY A 33 -15.69 4.84 9.07
C GLY A 33 -15.47 6.17 8.35
N ILE A 34 -14.75 6.18 7.22
CA ILE A 34 -14.36 7.41 6.51
C ILE A 34 -15.06 7.61 5.15
N SER A 35 -16.11 6.84 4.85
CA SER A 35 -16.78 6.88 3.53
C SER A 35 -17.17 8.29 3.06
N ARG A 36 -17.68 9.13 3.96
CA ARG A 36 -18.13 10.50 3.63
C ARG A 36 -16.99 11.49 3.43
N VAL A 37 -15.79 11.15 3.92
CA VAL A 37 -14.60 12.02 3.91
C VAL A 37 -13.42 11.36 3.20
N THR A 38 -13.67 10.36 2.34
CA THR A 38 -12.60 9.57 1.72
C THR A 38 -11.70 10.41 0.81
N PHE A 39 -12.20 11.49 0.22
CA PHE A 39 -11.39 12.41 -0.59
C PHE A 39 -10.66 13.48 0.25
N HIS A 40 -10.97 13.60 1.55
CA HIS A 40 -10.26 14.52 2.41
C HIS A 40 -8.83 13.99 2.65
N PRO A 41 -7.77 14.75 2.29
CA PRO A 41 -6.39 14.26 2.27
C PRO A 41 -5.95 13.59 3.57
N VAL A 42 -6.23 14.23 4.70
CA VAL A 42 -5.85 13.74 6.05
C VAL A 42 -6.50 12.38 6.36
N TYR A 43 -7.81 12.24 6.16
CA TYR A 43 -8.53 11.00 6.44
C TYR A 43 -8.13 9.89 5.47
N ASN A 44 -7.87 10.22 4.20
CA ASN A 44 -7.42 9.25 3.22
C ASN A 44 -6.01 8.72 3.53
N ILE A 45 -5.07 9.61 3.89
CA ILE A 45 -3.72 9.23 4.32
C ILE A 45 -3.80 8.39 5.59
N TYR A 46 -4.57 8.82 6.58
CA TYR A 46 -4.78 8.06 7.82
C TYR A 46 -5.32 6.65 7.53
N GLY A 47 -6.35 6.54 6.70
CA GLY A 47 -6.91 5.25 6.30
C GLY A 47 -5.90 4.37 5.57
N THR A 48 -5.12 4.97 4.67
CA THR A 48 -4.03 4.28 3.93
C THR A 48 -2.98 3.72 4.87
N VAL A 49 -2.48 4.52 5.81
CA VAL A 49 -1.49 4.09 6.80
C VAL A 49 -2.07 3.00 7.70
N LYS A 50 -3.32 3.14 8.16
CA LYS A 50 -3.99 2.15 9.01
C LYS A 50 -4.17 0.81 8.28
N THR A 51 -4.57 0.83 7.00
CA THR A 51 -4.67 -0.38 6.19
C THR A 51 -3.31 -1.06 6.00
N LEU A 52 -2.27 -0.30 5.64
CA LEU A 52 -0.91 -0.85 5.49
C LEU A 52 -0.38 -1.43 6.79
N ARG A 53 -0.61 -0.76 7.93
CA ARG A 53 -0.20 -1.26 9.24
C ARG A 53 -0.88 -2.58 9.57
N GLY A 54 -2.20 -2.67 9.36
CA GLY A 54 -2.94 -3.91 9.58
C GLY A 54 -2.44 -5.07 8.70
N LEU A 55 -2.02 -4.79 7.46
CA LEU A 55 -1.40 -5.81 6.59
C LEU A 55 -0.01 -6.24 7.09
N LEU A 56 0.82 -5.30 7.55
CA LEU A 56 2.11 -5.62 8.16
C LEU A 56 1.93 -6.49 9.40
N ASP A 57 1.02 -6.11 10.30
CA ASP A 57 0.72 -6.87 11.51
C ASP A 57 0.19 -8.27 11.18
N TYR A 58 -0.71 -8.38 10.19
CA TYR A 58 -1.24 -9.66 9.73
C TYR A 58 -0.14 -10.61 9.25
N TRP A 59 0.74 -10.14 8.35
CA TRP A 59 1.82 -10.98 7.83
C TRP A 59 2.89 -11.28 8.86
N SER A 60 3.15 -10.34 9.79
CA SER A 60 4.05 -10.56 10.92
C SER A 60 3.52 -11.64 11.85
N TYR A 61 2.23 -11.59 12.17
CA TYR A 61 1.56 -12.58 13.02
C TYR A 61 1.64 -13.99 12.42
N LEU A 62 1.53 -14.10 11.09
CA LEU A 62 1.68 -15.38 10.38
C LEU A 62 3.14 -15.85 10.24
N GLY A 63 4.12 -15.12 10.76
CA GLY A 63 5.53 -15.50 10.72
C GLY A 63 6.19 -15.39 9.35
N TYR A 64 5.60 -14.66 8.40
CA TYR A 64 6.20 -14.49 7.08
C TYR A 64 7.43 -13.57 7.19
N PRO A 65 8.59 -13.95 6.62
CA PRO A 65 9.74 -13.05 6.55
C PRO A 65 9.46 -11.91 5.56
N ASN A 66 10.13 -10.77 5.74
CA ASN A 66 10.00 -9.61 4.86
C ASN A 66 8.55 -9.14 4.65
N GLN A 67 7.81 -8.95 5.74
CA GLN A 67 6.37 -8.63 5.76
C GLN A 67 6.00 -7.42 4.89
N PHE A 68 6.96 -6.51 4.67
CA PHE A 68 6.79 -5.34 3.83
C PHE A 68 6.35 -5.69 2.39
N TYR A 69 6.99 -6.67 1.75
CA TYR A 69 6.63 -7.06 0.38
C TYR A 69 5.23 -7.69 0.32
N TYR A 70 4.89 -8.51 1.31
CA TYR A 70 3.56 -9.13 1.42
C TYR A 70 2.47 -8.08 1.70
N ALA A 71 2.76 -7.08 2.54
CA ALA A 71 1.82 -5.99 2.80
C ALA A 71 1.56 -5.15 1.53
N LEU A 72 2.60 -4.80 0.78
CA LEU A 72 2.44 -4.07 -0.49
C LEU A 72 1.69 -4.89 -1.55
N ALA A 73 2.01 -6.18 -1.68
CA ALA A 73 1.30 -7.06 -2.59
C ALA A 73 -0.18 -7.20 -2.19
N SER A 74 -0.47 -7.35 -0.89
CA SER A 74 -1.84 -7.44 -0.38
C SER A 74 -2.62 -6.15 -0.55
N TYR A 75 -1.96 -4.99 -0.45
CA TYR A 75 -2.58 -3.70 -0.66
C TYR A 75 -3.06 -3.54 -2.11
N ASN A 76 -2.25 -3.99 -3.08
CA ASN A 76 -2.56 -3.90 -4.50
C ASN A 76 -3.47 -5.03 -5.02
N ALA A 77 -3.18 -6.28 -4.68
CA ALA A 77 -3.86 -7.47 -5.22
C ALA A 77 -4.94 -8.04 -4.29
N GLY A 78 -5.02 -7.57 -3.06
CA GLY A 78 -5.83 -8.15 -2.00
C GLY A 78 -5.14 -9.31 -1.28
N ILE A 79 -5.37 -9.39 0.03
CA ILE A 79 -4.79 -10.42 0.91
C ILE A 79 -5.09 -11.85 0.47
N GLY A 80 -6.29 -12.10 -0.08
CA GLY A 80 -6.69 -13.43 -0.55
C GLY A 80 -5.83 -13.93 -1.71
N ALA A 81 -5.44 -13.04 -2.63
CA ALA A 81 -4.55 -13.40 -3.74
C ALA A 81 -3.16 -13.77 -3.22
N VAL A 82 -2.59 -12.95 -2.34
CA VAL A 82 -1.27 -13.21 -1.76
C VAL A 82 -1.26 -14.52 -0.97
N LYS A 83 -2.32 -14.81 -0.18
CA LYS A 83 -2.47 -16.10 0.50
C LYS A 83 -2.55 -17.28 -0.47
N LYS A 84 -3.33 -17.15 -1.54
CA LYS A 84 -3.49 -18.21 -2.56
C LYS A 84 -2.16 -18.61 -3.19
N TYR A 85 -1.28 -17.64 -3.44
CA TYR A 85 0.02 -17.87 -4.07
C TYR A 85 1.17 -18.06 -3.07
N GLY A 86 0.94 -17.91 -1.76
CA GLY A 86 1.99 -17.97 -0.73
C GLY A 86 3.08 -16.90 -0.90
N GLY A 87 2.79 -15.81 -1.59
CA GLY A 87 3.80 -14.89 -2.10
C GLY A 87 3.20 -13.75 -2.94
N ILE A 88 4.06 -12.93 -3.54
CA ILE A 88 3.63 -11.93 -4.51
C ILE A 88 2.99 -12.68 -5.70
N PRO A 89 1.70 -12.46 -6.01
CA PRO A 89 1.03 -13.19 -7.08
C PRO A 89 1.69 -12.90 -8.43
N PRO A 90 1.59 -13.81 -9.43
CA PRO A 90 2.15 -13.65 -10.77
C PRO A 90 1.36 -12.64 -11.62
N TYR A 91 0.87 -11.57 -11.00
CA TYR A 91 0.18 -10.47 -11.65
C TYR A 91 1.22 -9.40 -11.96
N LYS A 92 1.44 -9.13 -13.25
CA LYS A 92 2.42 -8.14 -13.70
C LYS A 92 2.19 -6.76 -13.06
N GLU A 93 0.94 -6.38 -12.85
CA GLU A 93 0.57 -5.15 -12.15
C GLU A 93 1.12 -5.12 -10.71
N THR A 94 0.90 -6.20 -9.95
CA THR A 94 1.29 -6.30 -8.54
C THR A 94 2.80 -6.37 -8.36
N GLN A 95 3.50 -7.16 -9.18
CA GLN A 95 4.96 -7.23 -9.15
C GLN A 95 5.57 -5.85 -9.42
N ASN A 96 5.08 -5.16 -10.46
CA ASN A 96 5.52 -3.81 -10.79
C ASN A 96 5.18 -2.81 -9.68
N TYR A 97 4.01 -2.94 -9.04
CA TYR A 97 3.60 -2.10 -7.93
C TYR A 97 4.59 -2.20 -6.75
N VAL A 98 4.91 -3.44 -6.34
CA VAL A 98 5.85 -3.70 -5.25
C VAL A 98 7.21 -3.07 -5.55
N VAL A 99 7.76 -3.30 -6.76
CA VAL A 99 9.04 -2.73 -7.20
C VAL A 99 9.03 -1.19 -7.19
N LYS A 100 7.95 -0.58 -7.72
CA LYS A 100 7.85 0.90 -7.74
C LYS A 100 7.83 1.49 -6.35
N VAL A 101 7.07 0.92 -5.43
CA VAL A 101 6.97 1.43 -4.07
C VAL A 101 8.28 1.26 -3.31
N THR A 102 8.95 0.11 -3.43
CA THR A 102 10.20 -0.17 -2.72
C THR A 102 11.35 0.69 -3.23
N ASN A 103 11.47 0.87 -4.55
CA ASN A 103 12.50 1.73 -5.14
C ASN A 103 12.31 3.19 -4.73
N LEU A 104 11.07 3.70 -4.81
CA LEU A 104 10.77 5.06 -4.37
C LEU A 104 11.02 5.25 -2.87
N TYR A 105 10.68 4.25 -2.06
CA TYR A 105 10.92 4.32 -0.63
C TYR A 105 12.43 4.37 -0.32
N ARG A 106 13.25 3.55 -0.99
CA ARG A 106 14.71 3.59 -0.84
C ARG A 106 15.31 4.93 -1.28
N SER A 107 14.82 5.53 -2.36
CA SER A 107 15.33 6.83 -2.82
C SER A 107 14.96 7.98 -1.87
N LEU A 108 13.82 7.88 -1.18
CA LEU A 108 13.34 8.91 -0.25
C LEU A 108 13.87 8.73 1.18
N ALA A 109 14.24 7.51 1.57
CA ALA A 109 14.74 7.17 2.90
C ALA A 109 16.01 6.30 2.79
N PRO A 110 17.12 6.86 2.26
CA PRO A 110 18.36 6.12 2.05
C PRO A 110 18.95 5.57 3.35
N ASP A 111 18.86 6.35 4.44
CA ASP A 111 19.44 6.00 5.74
C ASP A 111 18.74 4.80 6.42
N MET A 112 17.47 4.54 6.10
CA MET A 112 16.68 3.43 6.65
C MET A 112 17.08 2.04 6.09
N PHE A 113 17.92 2.00 5.05
CA PHE A 113 18.37 0.77 4.40
C PHE A 113 19.86 0.49 4.56
N GLY A 114 20.56 1.22 5.45
CA GLY A 114 22.00 1.03 5.67
C GLY A 114 22.87 1.35 4.46
N VAL A 115 22.31 2.03 3.44
CA VAL A 115 23.11 2.65 2.38
C VAL A 115 23.58 3.97 2.96
N GLY A 116 24.63 3.88 3.80
CA GLY A 116 25.27 5.05 4.38
C GLY A 116 25.52 6.08 3.30
N SER A 117 25.06 7.30 3.54
CA SER A 117 25.50 8.48 2.82
C SER A 117 26.99 8.63 3.07
N GLY A 118 27.79 7.93 2.26
CA GLY A 118 29.22 8.17 2.12
C GLY A 118 29.40 9.58 1.56
N LYS A 119 29.56 10.54 2.47
CA LYS A 119 30.32 11.75 2.24
C LYS A 119 31.64 11.62 2.97
#